data_AF-A0A1G6ETU7-F1
#
_entry.id   AF-A0A1G6ETU7-F1
#
_cell.length_a   1.000
_cell.length_b   1.000
_cell.length_c   1.000
_cell.angle_alpha   90.00
_cell.angle_beta   90.00
_cell.angle_gamma   90.00
#
_symmetry.space_group_name_H-M   'P 1'
#
loop_
_entity.id
_entity.type
_entity.pdbx_description
1 polymer ?
#
loop_
_entity_poly.entity_id
_entity_poly.type
_entity_poly.pdbx_seq_one_letter_code
_entity_poly.pdbx_strand_id
1 'polypeptide(L)'
;MSSYNDSFELNKKISELPRGYVTQKKINEKIYNYHQWKDDNGKMHYDSVSEEDAAILRKQIELRKELQKSLRSLGKAENGHKGHYLMEAGVAYGKPEVSNDFDFEVNAMYGSSLRNMADAAKGLKKRDCYGILEKYIYGKQSDKVCLIYGLRRTGKTTLLRQLFLGMKDADFTKSLYIKATTADTMAEMNKAMKLAVKGGFKYLFIDEVTLISDFIDSASLFSDVYAAQGLKIILSGTDSLGFYFASNEELYDRAVMVHTTYIPYREHARLLGITSIDDYIRYGGTLKAGELRFGDDEDFEEASFRDDESTRRYIDTAICKNIQHSLACYEEGTHFRNLKRLYDAHELTNVINRIIQDMNHDFTKEVILKEFVTRDIRSSAQMLRSAREPEKRTDALDEIDTSDVIKKLKGILDIKENEELSEIISEAVLTEIKEYLKALDLIEYIKIESNAAGTGDLWRTIFTQPGMRYCQAQALVYLIMRNEEFKALSEREKLLISSKILEDVRGIMLEDIVLLETQKALGKNKRVFKLQFDVGEIDMVIYDQETDSCELYEIKHSSERADNQWKHLMDEKKLDHIRTIYGMIEKRCVLYSGETEVLSDGREYRNVEEYLSEM
;
A
#
# COMPACT_ATOMS: atom_id res chain seq x y z
N MET A 1 -57.82 -9.09 -19.24
CA MET A 1 -58.39 -8.57 -17.97
C MET A 1 -58.35 -9.58 -16.82
N SER A 2 -58.16 -10.91 -17.04
CA SER A 2 -58.02 -11.88 -15.93
C SER A 2 -56.62 -11.89 -15.27
N SER A 3 -55.52 -11.88 -16.04
CA SER A 3 -54.14 -12.02 -15.48
C SER A 3 -53.68 -10.83 -14.62
N TYR A 4 -54.14 -9.62 -14.92
CA TYR A 4 -53.79 -8.41 -14.18
C TYR A 4 -54.39 -8.42 -12.76
N ASN A 5 -55.58 -9.00 -12.60
CA ASN A 5 -56.24 -9.15 -11.31
C ASN A 5 -55.52 -10.22 -10.46
N ASP A 6 -55.07 -11.30 -11.10
CA ASP A 6 -54.34 -12.40 -10.44
C ASP A 6 -52.96 -11.95 -9.92
N SER A 7 -52.22 -11.15 -10.69
CA SER A 7 -50.92 -10.58 -10.27
C SER A 7 -51.05 -9.58 -9.12
N PHE A 8 -52.12 -8.77 -9.11
CA PHE A 8 -52.40 -7.83 -8.04
C PHE A 8 -52.77 -8.53 -6.73
N GLU A 9 -53.64 -9.55 -6.79
CA GLU A 9 -53.98 -10.36 -5.60
C GLU A 9 -52.80 -11.15 -5.04
N LEU A 10 -51.93 -11.68 -5.91
CA LEU A 10 -50.69 -12.35 -5.51
C LEU A 10 -49.72 -11.41 -4.79
N ASN A 11 -49.52 -10.20 -5.32
CA ASN A 11 -48.67 -9.20 -4.67
C ASN A 11 -49.21 -8.77 -3.31
N LYS A 12 -50.53 -8.62 -3.17
CA LYS A 12 -51.17 -8.31 -1.88
C LYS A 12 -50.92 -9.42 -0.86
N LYS A 13 -51.13 -10.69 -1.22
CA LYS A 13 -50.85 -11.84 -0.32
C LYS A 13 -49.37 -11.97 0.05
N ILE A 14 -48.44 -11.67 -0.86
CA ILE A 14 -46.99 -11.67 -0.58
C ILE A 14 -46.63 -10.56 0.42
N SER A 15 -47.29 -9.41 0.36
CA SER A 15 -47.02 -8.28 1.25
C SER A 15 -47.41 -8.52 2.71
N GLU A 16 -48.43 -9.36 2.94
CA GLU A 16 -48.97 -9.70 4.27
C GLU A 16 -48.15 -10.78 5.01
N LEU A 17 -47.22 -11.46 4.33
CA LEU A 17 -46.38 -12.52 4.92
C LEU A 17 -45.03 -11.97 5.42
N PRO A 18 -44.40 -12.55 6.46
CA PRO A 18 -43.10 -12.11 6.98
C PRO A 18 -41.94 -12.34 5.98
N ARG A 19 -40.94 -11.44 6.00
CA ARG A 19 -39.72 -11.50 5.18
C ARG A 19 -38.60 -12.24 5.92
N GLY A 20 -37.57 -12.71 5.22
CA GLY A 20 -36.34 -13.18 5.85
C GLY A 20 -36.26 -14.70 6.05
N TYR A 21 -35.57 -15.14 7.10
CA TYR A 21 -35.38 -16.56 7.45
C TYR A 21 -35.24 -16.75 8.98
N VAL A 22 -35.48 -17.96 9.47
CA VAL A 22 -35.35 -18.31 10.89
C VAL A 22 -34.13 -19.21 11.10
N THR A 23 -33.15 -18.75 11.86
CA THR A 23 -31.92 -19.48 12.24
C THR A 23 -32.02 -20.06 13.65
N GLN A 24 -31.36 -21.19 13.88
CA GLN A 24 -31.19 -21.78 15.21
C GLN A 24 -29.75 -21.66 15.68
N LYS A 25 -29.53 -21.26 16.94
CA LYS A 25 -28.23 -21.31 17.61
C LYS A 25 -28.34 -22.12 18.90
N LYS A 26 -27.37 -22.99 19.15
CA LYS A 26 -27.24 -23.76 20.40
C LYS A 26 -26.23 -23.05 21.31
N ILE A 27 -26.67 -22.61 22.49
CA ILE A 27 -25.82 -21.91 23.47
C ILE A 27 -26.04 -22.61 24.83
N ASN A 28 -24.97 -23.10 25.46
CA ASN A 28 -25.01 -23.85 26.73
C ASN A 28 -26.10 -24.93 26.74
N GLU A 29 -26.09 -25.77 25.70
CA GLU A 29 -27.04 -26.89 25.46
C GLU A 29 -28.51 -26.52 25.24
N LYS A 30 -28.89 -25.23 25.32
CA LYS A 30 -30.23 -24.72 24.99
C LYS A 30 -30.29 -24.20 23.55
N ILE A 31 -31.41 -24.45 22.87
CA ILE A 31 -31.64 -24.03 21.48
C ILE A 31 -32.41 -22.70 21.48
N TYR A 32 -31.91 -21.71 20.73
CA TYR A 32 -32.54 -20.42 20.53
C TYR A 32 -32.86 -20.22 19.05
N ASN A 33 -34.08 -19.77 18.73
CA ASN A 33 -34.49 -19.42 17.38
C ASN A 33 -34.41 -17.90 17.20
N TYR A 34 -33.91 -17.46 16.04
CA TYR A 34 -33.83 -16.06 15.67
C TYR A 34 -34.43 -15.85 14.28
N HIS A 35 -35.36 -14.92 14.17
CA HIS A 35 -35.87 -14.44 12.88
C HIS A 35 -34.99 -13.29 12.40
N GLN A 36 -34.49 -13.37 11.17
CA GLN A 36 -33.61 -12.38 10.57
C GLN A 36 -34.18 -11.91 9.24
N TRP A 37 -34.23 -10.60 9.01
CA TRP A 37 -34.68 -10.03 7.73
C TRP A 37 -33.96 -8.73 7.38
N LYS A 38 -33.99 -8.37 6.08
CA LYS A 38 -33.57 -7.04 5.61
C LYS A 38 -34.79 -6.15 5.42
N ASP A 39 -34.70 -4.91 5.86
CA ASP A 39 -35.66 -3.89 5.47
C ASP A 39 -35.45 -3.44 4.02
N ASP A 40 -36.33 -2.56 3.52
CA ASP A 40 -36.29 -2.06 2.14
C ASP A 40 -35.02 -1.22 1.85
N ASN A 41 -34.30 -0.77 2.89
CA ASN A 41 -33.02 -0.05 2.79
C ASN A 41 -31.80 -0.97 2.92
N GLY A 42 -32.01 -2.29 3.04
CA GLY A 42 -30.95 -3.29 3.11
C GLY A 42 -30.30 -3.48 4.48
N LYS A 43 -30.81 -2.83 5.55
CA LYS A 43 -30.32 -3.01 6.92
C LYS A 43 -30.86 -4.32 7.51
N MET A 44 -29.97 -5.07 8.17
CA MET A 44 -30.31 -6.34 8.81
C MET A 44 -30.96 -6.12 10.18
N HIS A 45 -32.06 -6.82 10.44
CA HIS A 45 -32.76 -6.88 11.73
C HIS A 45 -32.81 -8.33 12.22
N TYR A 46 -32.82 -8.52 13.55
CA TYR A 46 -32.90 -9.82 14.19
C TYR A 46 -33.78 -9.77 15.45
N ASP A 47 -34.70 -10.74 15.58
CA ASP A 47 -35.54 -10.92 16.76
C ASP A 47 -35.42 -12.35 17.29
N SER A 48 -35.41 -12.51 18.62
CA SER A 48 -35.48 -13.83 19.25
C SER A 48 -36.94 -14.31 19.28
N VAL A 49 -37.14 -15.57 18.91
CA VAL A 49 -38.48 -16.15 18.69
C VAL A 49 -38.62 -17.45 19.48
N SER A 50 -39.81 -17.69 20.03
CA SER A 50 -40.13 -18.96 20.70
C SER A 50 -40.08 -20.14 19.71
N GLU A 51 -39.98 -21.38 20.19
CA GLU A 51 -39.94 -22.55 19.31
C GLU A 51 -41.25 -22.76 18.53
N GLU A 52 -42.39 -22.49 19.17
CA GLU A 52 -43.71 -22.57 18.54
C GLU A 52 -43.87 -21.49 17.46
N ASP A 53 -43.49 -20.24 17.75
CA ASP A 53 -43.58 -19.14 16.79
C ASP A 53 -42.57 -19.29 15.64
N ALA A 54 -41.40 -19.86 15.90
CA ALA A 54 -40.39 -20.15 14.88
C ALA A 54 -40.89 -21.17 13.84
N ALA A 55 -41.67 -22.16 14.27
CA ALA A 55 -42.29 -23.13 13.36
C ALA A 55 -43.37 -22.48 12.48
N ILE A 56 -44.16 -21.56 13.05
CA ILE A 56 -45.17 -20.79 12.31
C ILE A 56 -44.50 -19.84 11.30
N LEU A 57 -43.49 -19.09 11.74
CA LEU A 57 -42.73 -18.16 10.89
C LEU A 57 -42.05 -18.87 9.72
N ARG A 58 -41.47 -20.06 9.93
CA ARG A 58 -40.88 -20.86 8.85
C ARG A 58 -41.91 -21.19 7.76
N LYS A 59 -43.10 -21.67 8.15
CA LYS A 59 -44.18 -21.98 7.20
C LYS A 59 -44.66 -20.75 6.43
N GLN A 60 -44.79 -19.62 7.11
CA GLN A 60 -45.23 -18.36 6.46
C GLN A 60 -44.17 -17.81 5.49
N ILE A 61 -42.89 -17.87 5.86
CA ILE A 61 -41.76 -17.46 5.00
C ILE A 61 -41.65 -18.38 3.78
N GLU A 62 -41.85 -19.68 3.94
CA GLU A 62 -41.84 -20.66 2.86
C GLU A 62 -42.99 -20.41 1.88
N LEU A 63 -44.21 -20.21 2.39
CA LEU A 63 -45.37 -19.83 1.58
C LEU A 63 -45.11 -18.52 0.80
N ARG A 64 -44.46 -17.53 1.43
CA ARG A 64 -44.08 -16.28 0.76
C ARG A 64 -43.13 -16.54 -0.42
N LYS A 65 -42.14 -17.42 -0.26
CA LYS A 65 -41.20 -17.79 -1.33
C LYS A 65 -41.90 -18.51 -2.49
N GLU A 66 -42.85 -19.39 -2.19
CA GLU A 66 -43.65 -20.08 -3.21
C GLU A 66 -44.54 -19.13 -4.02
N LEU A 67 -45.20 -18.19 -3.34
CA LEU A 67 -46.01 -17.16 -4.01
C LEU A 67 -45.15 -16.23 -4.86
N GLN A 68 -43.95 -15.85 -4.39
CA GLN A 68 -42.97 -15.07 -5.18
C GLN A 68 -42.48 -15.83 -6.41
N LYS A 69 -42.29 -17.15 -6.30
CA LYS A 69 -41.93 -18.02 -7.44
C LYS A 69 -43.06 -18.07 -8.46
N SER A 70 -44.31 -18.19 -7.99
CA SER A 70 -45.52 -18.21 -8.83
C SER A 70 -45.73 -16.87 -9.58
N LEU A 71 -45.47 -15.74 -8.92
CA LEU A 71 -45.50 -14.41 -9.54
C LEU A 71 -44.44 -14.28 -10.65
N ARG A 72 -43.22 -14.77 -10.43
CA ARG A 72 -42.14 -14.77 -11.43
C ARG A 72 -42.46 -15.62 -12.66
N SER A 73 -43.15 -16.75 -12.48
CA SER A 73 -43.59 -17.58 -13.62
C SER A 73 -44.69 -16.92 -14.46
N LEU A 74 -45.60 -16.17 -13.84
CA LEU A 74 -46.65 -15.42 -14.56
C LEU A 74 -46.06 -14.28 -15.41
N GLY A 75 -45.06 -13.56 -14.90
CA GLY A 75 -44.40 -12.48 -15.65
C GLY A 75 -43.61 -12.94 -16.89
N LYS A 76 -43.22 -14.23 -16.97
CA LYS A 76 -42.53 -14.80 -18.15
C LYS A 76 -43.47 -15.10 -19.32
N ALA A 77 -44.77 -15.29 -19.07
CA ALA A 77 -45.74 -15.64 -20.11
C ALA A 77 -46.23 -14.42 -20.92
N GLU A 78 -46.14 -13.20 -20.38
CA GLU A 78 -46.71 -11.99 -21.01
C GLU A 78 -45.79 -11.31 -22.05
N ASN A 79 -44.47 -11.60 -22.07
CA ASN A 79 -43.51 -10.92 -22.95
C ASN A 79 -43.29 -11.57 -24.33
N GLY A 80 -44.18 -12.49 -24.74
CA GLY A 80 -43.99 -13.36 -25.89
C GLY A 80 -44.51 -12.87 -27.24
N HIS A 81 -44.84 -11.60 -27.49
CA HIS A 81 -45.38 -11.16 -28.81
C HIS A 81 -44.88 -9.79 -29.31
N LYS A 82 -44.49 -9.78 -30.61
CA LYS A 82 -44.07 -8.69 -31.54
C LYS A 82 -42.55 -8.55 -31.70
N GLY A 83 -41.94 -8.64 -32.88
CA GLY A 83 -42.44 -8.83 -34.24
C GLY A 83 -41.27 -8.97 -35.23
N HIS A 84 -41.47 -9.75 -36.29
CA HIS A 84 -40.60 -9.90 -37.46
C HIS A 84 -40.49 -8.60 -38.26
N TYR A 85 -39.29 -8.27 -38.80
CA TYR A 85 -39.09 -7.79 -40.19
C TYR A 85 -37.61 -7.90 -40.62
N LEU A 86 -37.42 -8.63 -41.73
CA LEU A 86 -36.43 -8.62 -42.83
C LEU A 86 -34.92 -8.36 -42.63
N MET A 87 -34.14 -9.27 -43.23
CA MET A 87 -32.67 -9.31 -43.36
C MET A 87 -32.11 -8.33 -44.40
N GLU A 88 -30.85 -7.91 -44.17
CA GLU A 88 -29.82 -7.83 -45.22
C GLU A 88 -28.49 -8.41 -44.69
N ALA A 89 -27.69 -8.96 -45.59
CA ALA A 89 -26.70 -10.03 -45.36
C ALA A 89 -25.28 -9.52 -45.04
N GLY A 90 -24.58 -10.23 -44.14
CA GLY A 90 -23.12 -10.12 -44.00
C GLY A 90 -22.52 -10.68 -42.69
N VAL A 91 -22.11 -11.96 -42.74
CA VAL A 91 -21.14 -12.67 -41.89
C VAL A 91 -21.50 -12.91 -40.40
N ALA A 92 -21.54 -14.19 -40.04
CA ALA A 92 -22.07 -14.74 -38.80
C ALA A 92 -21.23 -14.43 -37.55
N TYR A 93 -21.80 -13.62 -36.65
CA TYR A 93 -21.57 -13.73 -35.21
C TYR A 93 -22.93 -13.96 -34.55
N GLY A 94 -23.03 -15.00 -33.73
CA GLY A 94 -24.26 -15.33 -33.00
C GLY A 94 -24.79 -14.11 -32.24
N LYS A 95 -26.05 -13.74 -32.50
CA LYS A 95 -26.76 -12.73 -31.72
C LYS A 95 -26.85 -13.22 -30.27
N PRO A 96 -26.54 -12.40 -29.26
CA PRO A 96 -26.92 -12.72 -27.89
C PRO A 96 -28.41 -12.40 -27.73
N GLU A 97 -29.24 -13.44 -27.57
CA GLU A 97 -30.55 -13.28 -26.94
C GLU A 97 -30.32 -12.88 -25.48
N VAL A 98 -30.82 -11.71 -25.10
CA VAL A 98 -30.63 -11.11 -23.79
C VAL A 98 -31.66 -11.69 -22.81
N SER A 99 -31.23 -12.65 -22.00
CA SER A 99 -31.57 -12.75 -20.56
C SER A 99 -30.77 -13.89 -19.90
N ASN A 100 -29.45 -13.74 -19.75
CA ASN A 100 -28.68 -14.73 -18.99
C ASN A 100 -28.14 -14.06 -17.72
N ASP A 101 -28.76 -14.35 -16.58
CA ASP A 101 -28.02 -14.41 -15.33
C ASP A 101 -26.99 -15.53 -15.52
N PHE A 102 -25.72 -15.17 -15.67
CA PHE A 102 -24.63 -16.12 -15.67
C PHE A 102 -24.43 -16.62 -14.24
N ASP A 103 -24.53 -17.94 -14.04
CA ASP A 103 -24.29 -18.59 -12.77
C ASP A 103 -22.80 -18.92 -12.65
N PHE A 104 -22.04 -18.03 -12.02
CA PHE A 104 -20.61 -18.21 -11.77
C PHE A 104 -20.43 -18.97 -10.45
N GLU A 105 -19.60 -20.02 -10.47
CA GLU A 105 -19.19 -20.76 -9.25
C GLU A 105 -18.25 -19.93 -8.35
N VAL A 106 -17.76 -18.79 -8.84
CA VAL A 106 -16.89 -17.84 -8.13
C VAL A 106 -17.65 -16.55 -7.81
N ASN A 107 -17.12 -15.75 -6.87
CA ASN A 107 -17.71 -14.45 -6.52
C ASN A 107 -17.53 -13.42 -7.65
N ALA A 108 -18.48 -13.41 -8.58
CA ALA A 108 -18.48 -12.56 -9.77
C ALA A 108 -19.53 -11.45 -9.71
N MET A 109 -19.19 -10.28 -10.26
CA MET A 109 -20.06 -9.11 -10.38
C MET A 109 -20.00 -8.53 -11.79
N TYR A 110 -21.17 -8.18 -12.33
CA TYR A 110 -21.32 -7.48 -13.61
C TYR A 110 -22.58 -6.60 -13.57
N GLY A 111 -22.76 -5.75 -14.58
CA GLY A 111 -23.94 -4.89 -14.69
C GLY A 111 -24.14 -3.94 -13.50
N SER A 112 -25.34 -3.92 -12.93
CA SER A 112 -25.71 -3.00 -11.83
C SER A 112 -24.94 -3.26 -10.54
N SER A 113 -24.63 -4.53 -10.23
CA SER A 113 -23.83 -4.90 -9.06
C SER A 113 -22.42 -4.30 -9.15
N LEU A 114 -21.78 -4.45 -10.31
CA LEU A 114 -20.48 -3.85 -10.60
C LEU A 114 -20.53 -2.31 -10.54
N ARG A 115 -21.64 -1.71 -10.99
CA ARG A 115 -21.80 -0.25 -10.96
C ARG A 115 -21.86 0.27 -9.52
N ASN A 116 -22.64 -0.38 -8.66
CA ASN A 116 -22.74 -0.02 -7.24
C ASN A 116 -21.37 -0.13 -6.53
N MET A 117 -20.57 -1.13 -6.88
CA MET A 117 -19.20 -1.26 -6.38
C MET A 117 -18.31 -0.10 -6.83
N ALA A 118 -18.44 0.31 -8.10
CA ALA A 118 -17.64 1.39 -8.69
C ALA A 118 -17.97 2.76 -8.08
N ASP A 119 -19.23 3.02 -7.73
CA ASP A 119 -19.70 4.31 -7.21
C ASP A 119 -18.98 4.74 -5.91
N ALA A 120 -18.43 3.80 -5.13
CA ALA A 120 -17.63 4.10 -3.95
C ALA A 120 -16.35 4.90 -4.25
N ALA A 121 -15.89 4.93 -5.50
CA ALA A 121 -14.72 5.73 -5.92
C ALA A 121 -15.11 7.08 -6.58
N LYS A 122 -16.40 7.41 -6.63
CA LYS A 122 -16.87 8.64 -7.28
C LYS A 122 -16.39 9.87 -6.51
N GLY A 123 -15.81 10.82 -7.23
CA GLY A 123 -15.24 12.05 -6.66
C GLY A 123 -13.81 11.91 -6.10
N LEU A 124 -13.28 10.68 -6.00
CA LEU A 124 -11.87 10.48 -5.65
C LEU A 124 -10.97 10.87 -6.82
N LYS A 125 -9.86 11.55 -6.53
CA LYS A 125 -8.85 11.87 -7.54
C LYS A 125 -8.11 10.61 -7.98
N LYS A 126 -7.69 10.58 -9.25
CA LYS A 126 -6.99 9.42 -9.84
C LYS A 126 -5.54 9.36 -9.37
N ARG A 127 -5.02 8.14 -9.28
CA ARG A 127 -3.60 7.88 -9.06
C ARG A 127 -2.76 8.19 -10.31
N ASP A 128 -1.47 8.44 -10.13
CA ASP A 128 -0.53 8.69 -11.24
C ASP A 128 -0.37 7.45 -12.14
N CYS A 129 -0.36 6.26 -11.55
CA CYS A 129 -0.28 5.00 -12.30
C CYS A 129 -1.56 4.63 -13.07
N TYR A 130 -2.67 5.38 -12.90
CA TYR A 130 -3.93 5.12 -13.61
C TYR A 130 -3.77 5.13 -15.14
N GLY A 131 -2.90 6.00 -15.67
CA GLY A 131 -2.66 6.10 -17.11
C GLY A 131 -2.14 4.80 -17.74
N ILE A 132 -1.41 3.99 -16.97
CA ILE A 132 -0.90 2.69 -17.43
C ILE A 132 -2.07 1.71 -17.66
N LEU A 133 -3.04 1.70 -16.74
CA LEU A 133 -4.25 0.87 -16.83
C LEU A 133 -5.12 1.25 -18.01
N GLU A 134 -5.33 2.56 -18.19
CA GLU A 134 -6.12 3.07 -19.32
C GLU A 134 -5.48 2.72 -20.66
N LYS A 135 -4.15 2.88 -20.76
CA LYS A 135 -3.37 2.50 -21.95
C LYS A 135 -3.43 0.99 -22.20
N TYR A 136 -3.42 0.15 -21.16
CA TYR A 136 -3.56 -1.29 -21.31
C TYR A 136 -4.94 -1.69 -21.84
N ILE A 137 -6.01 -1.18 -21.22
CA ILE A 137 -7.40 -1.50 -21.57
C ILE A 137 -7.75 -1.10 -23.00
N TYR A 138 -7.35 0.12 -23.41
CA TYR A 138 -7.66 0.67 -24.73
C TYR A 138 -6.54 0.48 -25.76
N GLY A 139 -5.41 -0.08 -25.35
CA GLY A 139 -4.28 -0.37 -26.23
C GLY A 139 -4.51 -1.55 -27.17
N LYS A 140 -3.68 -1.65 -28.20
CA LYS A 140 -3.77 -2.69 -29.23
C LYS A 140 -3.23 -4.06 -28.78
N GLN A 141 -2.36 -4.12 -27.79
CA GLN A 141 -1.79 -5.38 -27.25
C GLN A 141 -2.88 -6.20 -26.58
N SER A 142 -3.19 -7.38 -27.10
CA SER A 142 -4.22 -8.27 -26.55
C SER A 142 -3.66 -9.52 -25.89
N ASP A 143 -2.40 -9.88 -26.17
CA ASP A 143 -1.74 -11.10 -25.73
C ASP A 143 -1.12 -11.03 -24.32
N LYS A 144 -1.10 -9.84 -23.70
CA LYS A 144 -0.57 -9.62 -22.35
C LYS A 144 -1.67 -9.46 -21.31
N VAL A 145 -1.39 -9.86 -20.07
CA VAL A 145 -2.21 -9.55 -18.89
C VAL A 145 -1.67 -8.33 -18.16
N CYS A 146 -2.51 -7.60 -17.43
CA CYS A 146 -2.08 -6.49 -16.59
C CYS A 146 -2.09 -6.89 -15.12
N LEU A 147 -0.96 -6.73 -14.43
CA LEU A 147 -0.82 -7.09 -13.02
C LEU A 147 -0.80 -5.82 -12.17
N ILE A 148 -1.75 -5.68 -11.24
CA ILE A 148 -1.83 -4.59 -10.28
C ILE A 148 -1.43 -5.12 -8.90
N TYR A 149 -0.27 -4.71 -8.43
CA TYR A 149 0.30 -5.22 -7.19
C TYR A 149 0.96 -4.11 -6.38
N GLY A 150 1.30 -4.44 -5.14
CA GLY A 150 1.85 -3.53 -4.16
C GLY A 150 1.26 -3.79 -2.78
N LEU A 151 1.74 -3.06 -1.79
CA LEU A 151 1.38 -3.28 -0.38
C LEU A 151 -0.09 -3.00 -0.07
N ARG A 152 -0.54 -3.45 1.11
CA ARG A 152 -1.91 -3.20 1.57
C ARG A 152 -2.15 -1.69 1.70
N ARG A 153 -3.38 -1.24 1.41
CA ARG A 153 -3.83 0.18 1.52
C ARG A 153 -3.17 1.16 0.54
N THR A 154 -2.61 0.68 -0.57
CA THR A 154 -2.05 1.50 -1.66
C THR A 154 -3.07 1.87 -2.75
N GLY A 155 -4.35 1.48 -2.59
CA GLY A 155 -5.42 1.89 -3.50
C GLY A 155 -5.67 0.99 -4.71
N LYS A 156 -5.23 -0.27 -4.71
CA LYS A 156 -5.49 -1.24 -5.81
C LYS A 156 -6.98 -1.39 -6.14
N THR A 157 -7.83 -1.69 -5.16
CA THR A 157 -9.29 -1.78 -5.39
C THR A 157 -9.89 -0.43 -5.80
N THR A 158 -9.37 0.68 -5.28
CA THR A 158 -9.79 2.03 -5.68
C THR A 158 -9.47 2.30 -7.16
N LEU A 159 -8.28 1.89 -7.64
CA LEU A 159 -7.89 1.97 -9.05
C LEU A 159 -8.85 1.19 -9.95
N LEU A 160 -9.22 -0.03 -9.58
CA LEU A 160 -10.20 -0.83 -10.34
C LEU A 160 -11.56 -0.12 -10.42
N ARG A 161 -12.06 0.39 -9.29
CA ARG A 161 -13.32 1.16 -9.24
C ARG A 161 -13.27 2.42 -10.10
N GLN A 162 -12.16 3.15 -10.07
CA GLN A 162 -11.95 4.33 -10.91
C GLN A 162 -11.95 3.97 -12.40
N LEU A 163 -11.36 2.83 -12.76
CA LEU A 163 -11.35 2.35 -14.14
C LEU A 163 -12.77 2.03 -14.61
N PHE A 164 -13.59 1.37 -13.78
CA PHE A 164 -14.99 1.11 -14.07
C PHE A 164 -15.80 2.40 -14.29
N LEU A 165 -15.59 3.42 -13.46
CA LEU A 165 -16.23 4.72 -13.63
C LEU A 165 -15.77 5.48 -14.89
N GLY A 166 -14.54 5.23 -15.34
CA GLY A 166 -13.96 5.83 -16.54
C GLY A 166 -14.32 5.13 -17.84
N MET A 167 -14.86 3.91 -17.79
CA MET A 167 -15.22 3.14 -18.98
C MET A 167 -16.44 3.70 -19.70
N LYS A 168 -16.45 3.59 -21.04
CA LYS A 168 -17.64 3.81 -21.85
C LYS A 168 -18.70 2.76 -21.51
N ASP A 169 -19.98 3.11 -21.53
CA ASP A 169 -21.07 2.18 -21.19
C ASP A 169 -21.04 0.88 -22.01
N ALA A 170 -20.70 0.97 -23.30
CA ALA A 170 -20.56 -0.20 -24.18
C ALA A 170 -19.41 -1.15 -23.78
N ASP A 171 -18.35 -0.64 -23.17
CA ASP A 171 -17.25 -1.43 -22.66
C ASP A 171 -17.57 -1.96 -21.26
N PHE A 172 -18.17 -1.13 -20.40
CA PHE A 172 -18.59 -1.47 -19.05
C PHE A 172 -19.61 -2.62 -19.01
N THR A 173 -20.57 -2.63 -19.94
CA THR A 173 -21.53 -3.75 -20.08
C THR A 173 -20.87 -5.08 -20.44
N LYS A 174 -19.63 -5.05 -20.97
CA LYS A 174 -18.81 -6.22 -21.29
C LYS A 174 -17.72 -6.47 -20.24
N SER A 175 -17.83 -5.85 -19.06
CA SER A 175 -16.90 -6.01 -17.94
C SER A 175 -17.41 -7.05 -16.93
N LEU A 176 -16.49 -7.91 -16.48
CA LEU A 176 -16.71 -8.89 -15.43
C LEU A 176 -15.66 -8.67 -14.33
N TYR A 177 -16.12 -8.48 -13.10
CA TYR A 177 -15.26 -8.46 -11.93
C TYR A 177 -15.41 -9.78 -11.17
N ILE A 178 -14.30 -10.37 -10.75
CA ILE A 178 -14.26 -11.57 -9.92
C ILE A 178 -13.41 -11.25 -8.70
N LYS A 179 -13.90 -11.54 -7.50
CA LYS A 179 -13.11 -11.43 -6.28
C LYS A 179 -12.74 -12.83 -5.80
N ALA A 180 -11.47 -13.19 -5.98
CA ALA A 180 -10.95 -14.46 -5.52
C ALA A 180 -10.81 -14.50 -3.99
N THR A 181 -10.83 -15.72 -3.48
CA THR A 181 -10.73 -16.07 -2.07
C THR A 181 -9.82 -17.30 -1.94
N THR A 182 -9.37 -17.59 -0.73
CA THR A 182 -8.54 -18.77 -0.45
C THR A 182 -9.27 -20.11 -0.65
N ALA A 183 -10.58 -20.08 -0.89
CA ALA A 183 -11.37 -21.29 -1.18
C ALA A 183 -11.50 -21.58 -2.68
N ASP A 184 -11.20 -20.59 -3.54
CA ASP A 184 -11.30 -20.73 -4.99
C ASP A 184 -10.10 -21.49 -5.54
N THR A 185 -10.30 -22.23 -6.63
CA THR A 185 -9.26 -22.98 -7.34
C THR A 185 -9.04 -22.45 -8.76
N MET A 186 -7.86 -22.69 -9.35
CA MET A 186 -7.64 -22.36 -10.77
C MET A 186 -8.57 -23.15 -11.71
N ALA A 187 -9.07 -24.31 -11.30
CA ALA A 187 -10.07 -25.06 -12.05
C ALA A 187 -11.43 -24.33 -12.12
N GLU A 188 -11.92 -23.81 -10.99
CA GLU A 188 -13.14 -23.00 -10.92
C GLU A 188 -12.96 -21.68 -11.68
N MET A 189 -11.79 -21.04 -11.52
CA MET A 189 -11.44 -19.86 -12.30
C MET A 189 -11.48 -20.14 -13.80
N ASN A 190 -10.90 -21.25 -14.25
CA ASN A 190 -10.93 -21.66 -15.65
C ASN A 190 -12.37 -21.87 -16.17
N LYS A 191 -13.26 -22.46 -15.36
CA LYS A 191 -14.69 -22.57 -15.73
C LYS A 191 -15.35 -21.20 -15.84
N ALA A 192 -15.10 -20.30 -14.88
CA ALA A 192 -15.61 -18.94 -14.90
C ALA A 192 -15.13 -18.18 -16.15
N MET A 193 -13.86 -18.30 -16.50
CA MET A 193 -13.29 -17.69 -17.71
C MET A 193 -13.95 -18.23 -18.99
N LYS A 194 -14.18 -19.55 -19.09
CA LYS A 194 -14.93 -20.14 -20.23
C LYS A 194 -16.36 -19.60 -20.31
N LEU A 195 -17.03 -19.43 -19.17
CA LEU A 195 -18.37 -18.85 -19.13
C LEU A 195 -18.35 -17.38 -19.54
N ALA A 196 -17.32 -16.63 -19.14
CA ALA A 196 -17.14 -15.24 -19.50
C ALA A 196 -16.97 -15.07 -21.03
N VAL A 197 -16.14 -15.92 -21.66
CA VAL A 197 -15.98 -15.95 -23.13
C VAL A 197 -17.31 -16.23 -23.82
N LYS A 198 -18.05 -17.27 -23.36
CA LYS A 198 -19.39 -17.60 -23.89
C LYS A 198 -20.40 -16.47 -23.69
N GLY A 199 -20.27 -15.72 -22.60
CA GLY A 199 -21.10 -14.57 -22.26
C GLY A 199 -20.77 -13.30 -23.03
N GLY A 200 -19.72 -13.30 -23.86
CA GLY A 200 -19.31 -12.14 -24.64
C GLY A 200 -18.64 -11.03 -23.82
N PHE A 201 -18.14 -11.36 -22.62
CA PHE A 201 -17.33 -10.45 -21.82
C PHE A 201 -15.98 -10.22 -22.51
N LYS A 202 -15.50 -8.98 -22.44
CA LYS A 202 -14.25 -8.56 -23.08
C LYS A 202 -13.22 -8.08 -22.05
N TYR A 203 -13.67 -7.52 -20.94
CA TYR A 203 -12.81 -6.95 -19.90
C TYR A 203 -13.01 -7.72 -18.61
N LEU A 204 -11.98 -8.39 -18.13
CA LEU A 204 -12.03 -9.22 -16.94
C LEU A 204 -11.09 -8.65 -15.88
N PHE A 205 -11.60 -8.54 -14.66
CA PHE A 205 -10.90 -7.96 -13.52
C PHE A 205 -10.95 -8.98 -12.38
N ILE A 206 -9.83 -9.62 -12.09
CA ILE A 206 -9.73 -10.66 -11.07
C ILE A 206 -8.96 -10.10 -9.90
N ASP A 207 -9.65 -9.83 -8.80
CA ASP A 207 -9.12 -9.20 -7.60
C ASP A 207 -8.77 -10.25 -6.54
N GLU A 208 -7.66 -9.99 -5.83
CA GLU A 208 -7.02 -10.91 -4.89
C GLU A 208 -6.72 -12.30 -5.48
N VAL A 209 -6.36 -12.37 -6.78
CA VAL A 209 -6.11 -13.65 -7.48
C VAL A 209 -4.99 -14.47 -6.82
N THR A 210 -4.05 -13.78 -6.18
CA THR A 210 -2.92 -14.40 -5.49
C THR A 210 -3.32 -15.20 -4.25
N LEU A 211 -4.57 -15.10 -3.79
CA LEU A 211 -5.10 -15.96 -2.72
C LEU A 211 -5.36 -17.41 -3.18
N ILE A 212 -5.41 -17.64 -4.49
CA ILE A 212 -5.55 -18.98 -5.07
C ILE A 212 -4.19 -19.68 -5.00
N SER A 213 -4.13 -20.83 -4.33
CA SER A 213 -2.86 -21.48 -3.97
C SER A 213 -1.98 -21.85 -5.18
N ASP A 214 -2.59 -22.29 -6.28
CA ASP A 214 -1.92 -22.72 -7.51
C ASP A 214 -1.85 -21.60 -8.58
N PHE A 215 -2.04 -20.33 -8.17
CA PHE A 215 -2.00 -19.19 -9.09
C PHE A 215 -0.66 -19.06 -9.82
N ILE A 216 0.46 -19.12 -9.09
CA ILE A 216 1.80 -18.86 -9.64
C ILE A 216 2.08 -19.82 -10.80
N ASP A 217 1.91 -21.12 -10.55
CA ASP A 217 2.21 -22.20 -11.51
C ASP A 217 1.19 -22.30 -12.65
N SER A 218 0.01 -21.69 -12.50
CA SER A 218 -1.07 -21.73 -13.51
C SER A 218 -1.34 -20.37 -14.17
N ALA A 219 -0.53 -19.35 -13.90
CA ALA A 219 -0.80 -17.98 -14.33
C ALA A 219 -0.83 -17.82 -15.87
N SER A 220 -0.07 -18.64 -16.60
CA SER A 220 -0.04 -18.67 -18.08
C SER A 220 -1.41 -18.95 -18.70
N LEU A 221 -2.34 -19.57 -17.95
CA LEU A 221 -3.74 -19.72 -18.36
C LEU A 221 -4.36 -18.38 -18.80
N PHE A 222 -4.08 -17.30 -18.07
CA PHE A 222 -4.68 -16.00 -18.35
C PHE A 222 -4.13 -15.40 -19.65
N SER A 223 -2.82 -15.49 -19.90
CA SER A 223 -2.22 -14.95 -21.13
C SER A 223 -2.48 -15.84 -22.34
N ASP A 224 -2.10 -17.11 -22.27
CA ASP A 224 -1.91 -17.98 -23.42
C ASP A 224 -3.24 -18.49 -23.97
N VAL A 225 -4.24 -18.61 -23.09
CA VAL A 225 -5.58 -19.06 -23.48
C VAL A 225 -6.50 -17.87 -23.67
N TYR A 226 -6.63 -16.99 -22.67
CA TYR A 226 -7.71 -16.00 -22.65
C TYR A 226 -7.32 -14.65 -23.26
N ALA A 227 -6.17 -14.09 -22.90
CA ALA A 227 -5.69 -12.85 -23.50
C ALA A 227 -5.46 -13.03 -25.01
N ALA A 228 -4.86 -14.16 -25.42
CA ALA A 228 -4.71 -14.55 -26.83
C ALA A 228 -6.02 -14.59 -27.63
N GLN A 229 -7.17 -14.82 -27.00
CA GLN A 229 -8.51 -14.75 -27.63
C GLN A 229 -9.07 -13.33 -27.75
N GLY A 230 -8.33 -12.31 -27.31
CA GLY A 230 -8.71 -10.90 -27.37
C GLY A 230 -9.33 -10.35 -26.08
N LEU A 231 -9.32 -11.10 -24.98
CA LEU A 231 -9.77 -10.59 -23.67
C LEU A 231 -8.71 -9.63 -23.10
N LYS A 232 -9.18 -8.60 -22.39
CA LYS A 232 -8.35 -7.73 -21.58
C LYS A 232 -8.47 -8.16 -20.13
N ILE A 233 -7.38 -8.62 -19.54
CA ILE A 233 -7.39 -9.25 -18.21
C ILE A 233 -6.52 -8.43 -17.28
N ILE A 234 -7.13 -7.94 -16.20
CA ILE A 234 -6.44 -7.31 -15.09
C ILE A 234 -6.49 -8.26 -13.90
N LEU A 235 -5.32 -8.56 -13.35
CA LEU A 235 -5.14 -9.35 -12.15
C LEU A 235 -4.66 -8.42 -11.04
N SER A 236 -5.30 -8.43 -9.87
CA SER A 236 -4.84 -7.68 -8.70
C SER A 236 -4.70 -8.56 -7.47
N GLY A 237 -3.88 -8.10 -6.53
CA GLY A 237 -3.67 -8.79 -5.27
C GLY A 237 -2.74 -8.02 -4.34
N THR A 238 -2.84 -8.28 -3.04
CA THR A 238 -1.90 -7.73 -2.04
C THR A 238 -0.57 -8.49 -1.97
N ASP A 239 -0.55 -9.72 -2.45
CA ASP A 239 0.68 -10.53 -2.53
C ASP A 239 1.50 -10.11 -3.75
N SER A 240 2.42 -9.19 -3.51
CA SER A 240 3.26 -8.61 -4.55
C SER A 240 4.34 -9.57 -5.05
N LEU A 241 4.75 -10.54 -4.22
CA LEU A 241 5.70 -11.57 -4.62
C LEU A 241 5.07 -12.63 -5.50
N GLY A 242 3.83 -13.04 -5.25
CA GLY A 242 3.13 -13.98 -6.13
C GLY A 242 3.11 -13.48 -7.58
N PHE A 243 2.91 -12.17 -7.77
CA PHE A 243 3.05 -11.54 -9.08
C PHE A 243 4.49 -11.44 -9.57
N TYR A 244 5.46 -11.17 -8.69
CA TYR A 244 6.87 -11.18 -9.06
C TYR A 244 7.30 -12.54 -9.61
N PHE A 245 6.98 -13.64 -8.93
CA PHE A 245 7.27 -15.00 -9.39
C PHE A 245 6.55 -15.31 -10.69
N ALA A 246 5.23 -15.10 -10.74
CA ALA A 246 4.45 -15.34 -11.94
C ALA A 246 5.03 -14.54 -13.14
N SER A 247 5.44 -13.27 -12.93
CA SER A 247 6.01 -12.43 -14.00
C SER A 247 7.40 -12.83 -14.47
N ASN A 248 8.17 -13.55 -13.64
CA ASN A 248 9.51 -14.04 -14.00
C ASN A 248 9.48 -15.49 -14.55
N GLU A 249 8.36 -16.18 -14.38
CA GLU A 249 8.15 -17.57 -14.82
C GLU A 249 6.99 -17.62 -15.84
N GLU A 250 5.81 -18.06 -15.43
CA GLU A 250 4.64 -18.34 -16.30
C GLU A 250 4.16 -17.15 -17.16
N LEU A 251 4.39 -15.91 -16.71
CA LEU A 251 4.01 -14.67 -17.37
C LEU A 251 5.20 -13.85 -17.89
N TYR A 252 6.38 -14.47 -18.05
CA TYR A 252 7.57 -13.80 -18.58
C TYR A 252 7.34 -13.16 -19.95
N ASP A 253 7.60 -11.85 -20.05
CA ASP A 253 7.27 -10.98 -21.21
C ASP A 253 5.77 -10.95 -21.60
N ARG A 254 4.88 -11.52 -20.79
CA ARG A 254 3.42 -11.58 -21.03
C ARG A 254 2.62 -10.73 -20.05
N ALA A 255 3.30 -9.99 -19.16
CA ALA A 255 2.69 -9.12 -18.18
C ALA A 255 3.01 -7.63 -18.43
N VAL A 256 2.02 -6.77 -18.20
CA VAL A 256 2.19 -5.33 -17.97
C VAL A 256 2.10 -5.09 -16.47
N MET A 257 3.19 -4.62 -15.87
CA MET A 257 3.30 -4.45 -14.43
C MET A 257 2.85 -3.05 -14.01
N VAL A 258 1.93 -2.97 -13.05
CA VAL A 258 1.47 -1.72 -12.43
C VAL A 258 1.72 -1.79 -10.94
N HIS A 259 2.78 -1.10 -10.51
CA HIS A 259 3.12 -1.03 -9.10
C HIS A 259 2.38 0.09 -8.37
N THR A 260 1.95 -0.20 -7.14
CA THR A 260 1.16 0.74 -6.33
C THR A 260 1.82 1.14 -5.01
N THR A 261 2.90 0.48 -4.58
CA THR A 261 3.51 0.73 -3.26
C THR A 261 4.05 2.14 -3.12
N TYR A 262 4.82 2.62 -4.10
CA TYR A 262 5.32 3.98 -4.08
C TYR A 262 4.19 4.97 -4.42
N ILE A 263 4.05 6.00 -3.57
CA ILE A 263 3.09 7.09 -3.72
C ILE A 263 3.87 8.38 -3.42
N PRO A 264 4.33 9.13 -4.44
CA PRO A 264 5.14 10.32 -4.22
C PRO A 264 4.35 11.39 -3.45
N TYR A 265 5.06 12.31 -2.81
CA TYR A 265 4.50 13.38 -2.00
C TYR A 265 3.44 14.17 -2.79
N ARG A 266 3.73 14.56 -4.03
CA ARG A 266 2.79 15.28 -4.91
C ARG A 266 1.50 14.49 -5.15
N GLU A 267 1.60 13.18 -5.38
CA GLU A 267 0.43 12.31 -5.56
C GLU A 267 -0.35 12.21 -4.25
N HIS A 268 0.33 11.93 -3.13
CA HIS A 268 -0.28 11.80 -1.80
C HIS A 268 -1.02 13.08 -1.40
N ALA A 269 -0.38 14.24 -1.55
CA ALA A 269 -0.96 15.54 -1.27
C ALA A 269 -2.19 15.82 -2.14
N ARG A 270 -2.10 15.50 -3.43
CA ARG A 270 -3.25 15.62 -4.34
C ARG A 270 -4.41 14.74 -3.89
N LEU A 271 -4.14 13.46 -3.60
CA LEU A 271 -5.15 12.44 -3.31
C LEU A 271 -5.84 12.67 -1.97
N LEU A 272 -5.10 13.03 -0.92
CA LEU A 272 -5.62 13.13 0.45
C LEU A 272 -5.82 14.57 0.94
N GLY A 273 -5.31 15.58 0.21
CA GLY A 273 -5.34 16.98 0.65
C GLY A 273 -4.36 17.30 1.78
N ILE A 274 -3.34 16.45 1.98
CA ILE A 274 -2.32 16.58 3.01
C ILE A 274 -1.05 17.17 2.39
N THR A 275 -0.78 18.44 2.64
CA THR A 275 0.40 19.15 2.10
C THR A 275 1.54 19.27 3.12
N SER A 276 1.35 18.84 4.37
CA SER A 276 2.43 18.86 5.35
C SER A 276 3.43 17.73 5.07
N ILE A 277 4.72 18.07 4.98
CA ILE A 277 5.80 17.09 4.86
C ILE A 277 5.88 16.19 6.09
N ASP A 278 5.56 16.72 7.27
CA ASP A 278 5.50 15.95 8.51
C ASP A 278 4.38 14.90 8.47
N ASP A 279 3.23 15.24 7.89
CA ASP A 279 2.13 14.29 7.73
C ASP A 279 2.45 13.26 6.63
N TYR A 280 3.15 13.65 5.56
CA TYR A 280 3.64 12.67 4.59
C TYR A 280 4.70 11.74 5.18
N ILE A 281 5.60 12.22 6.05
CA ILE A 281 6.55 11.37 6.77
C ILE A 281 5.80 10.32 7.64
N ARG A 282 4.69 10.72 8.25
CA ARG A 282 3.86 9.85 9.10
C ARG A 282 3.06 8.81 8.32
N TYR A 283 2.40 9.24 7.24
CA TYR A 283 1.34 8.46 6.59
C TYR A 283 1.65 8.08 5.14
N GLY A 284 2.72 8.63 4.59
CA GLY A 284 3.20 8.40 3.24
C GLY A 284 3.43 6.91 2.95
N GLY A 285 3.11 6.52 1.72
CA GLY A 285 3.02 5.11 1.31
C GLY A 285 1.66 4.46 1.55
N THR A 286 0.70 5.16 2.20
CA THR A 286 -0.68 4.68 2.39
C THR A 286 -1.72 5.72 1.95
N LEU A 287 -2.93 5.28 1.61
CA LEU A 287 -4.04 6.17 1.19
C LEU A 287 -5.15 6.33 2.25
N LYS A 288 -4.85 6.16 3.55
CA LYS A 288 -5.86 6.29 4.62
C LYS A 288 -5.83 7.72 5.18
N ALA A 289 -6.77 8.58 4.75
CA ALA A 289 -6.90 9.98 5.18
C ALA A 289 -7.45 10.20 6.62
N GLY A 290 -7.70 9.14 7.39
CA GLY A 290 -8.70 9.16 8.48
C GLY A 290 -8.21 9.30 9.93
N GLU A 291 -6.91 9.37 10.20
CA GLU A 291 -6.39 9.27 11.59
C GLU A 291 -5.44 10.42 11.94
N LEU A 292 -5.85 11.64 11.57
CA LEU A 292 -5.04 12.86 11.69
C LEU A 292 -5.21 13.59 13.03
N ARG A 293 -6.05 13.10 13.95
CA ARG A 293 -6.25 13.75 15.25
C ARG A 293 -5.56 12.99 16.37
N PHE A 294 -4.55 13.62 16.96
CA PHE A 294 -4.08 13.31 18.31
C PHE A 294 -5.10 13.89 19.29
N GLY A 295 -5.81 13.05 20.08
CA GLY A 295 -6.58 13.53 21.23
C GLY A 295 -7.97 12.96 21.48
N ASP A 296 -8.67 12.40 20.48
CA ASP A 296 -10.03 11.89 20.73
C ASP A 296 -10.01 10.39 21.06
N ASP A 297 -10.34 10.06 22.31
CA ASP A 297 -10.63 8.72 22.83
C ASP A 297 -12.02 8.32 22.35
N GLU A 298 -12.17 7.70 21.17
CA GLU A 298 -13.39 6.91 20.86
C GLU A 298 -13.29 5.95 19.65
N ASP A 299 -12.16 5.87 18.93
CA ASP A 299 -11.89 4.78 17.96
C ASP A 299 -10.59 4.02 18.36
N PHE A 300 -10.71 3.23 19.42
CA PHE A 300 -9.59 2.59 20.13
C PHE A 300 -9.00 1.33 19.46
N GLU A 301 -9.66 0.75 18.43
CA GLU A 301 -9.25 -0.54 17.85
C GLU A 301 -8.57 -0.46 16.46
N GLU A 302 -8.56 0.71 15.82
CA GLU A 302 -8.13 0.83 14.41
C GLU A 302 -7.16 1.99 14.10
N ALA A 303 -6.82 2.82 15.08
CA ALA A 303 -5.82 3.88 14.90
C ALA A 303 -4.45 3.24 14.57
N SER A 304 -3.92 3.52 13.39
CA SER A 304 -2.75 2.84 12.80
C SER A 304 -1.42 3.32 13.36
N PHE A 305 -1.38 4.30 14.27
CA PHE A 305 -0.12 4.93 14.70
C PHE A 305 -0.15 5.55 16.13
N ARG A 306 -0.97 5.03 17.07
CA ARG A 306 -1.14 5.64 18.42
C ARG A 306 -0.48 4.89 19.58
N ASP A 307 -0.31 3.58 19.49
CA ASP A 307 0.19 2.74 20.59
C ASP A 307 1.05 1.54 20.11
N ASP A 308 1.60 0.80 21.08
CA ASP A 308 2.41 -0.42 20.88
C ASP A 308 1.70 -1.43 19.94
N GLU A 309 0.36 -1.50 19.98
CA GLU A 309 -0.43 -2.44 19.17
C GLU A 309 -0.55 -1.97 17.71
N SER A 310 -0.72 -0.67 17.47
CA SER A 310 -0.86 -0.09 16.13
C SER A 310 0.44 -0.13 15.31
N THR A 311 1.58 0.18 15.93
CA THR A 311 2.92 0.11 15.29
C THR A 311 3.26 -1.33 14.92
N ARG A 312 3.03 -2.26 15.87
CA ARG A 312 3.19 -3.69 15.64
C ARG A 312 2.26 -4.18 14.54
N ARG A 313 0.98 -3.77 14.55
CA ARG A 313 0.00 -4.16 13.52
C ARG A 313 0.37 -3.62 12.14
N TYR A 314 0.92 -2.42 11.99
CA TYR A 314 1.35 -1.93 10.67
C TYR A 314 2.52 -2.76 10.12
N ILE A 315 3.59 -2.96 10.87
CA ILE A 315 4.78 -3.69 10.40
C ILE A 315 4.47 -5.19 10.21
N ASP A 316 3.87 -5.85 11.22
CA ASP A 316 3.55 -7.27 11.19
C ASP A 316 2.53 -7.59 10.09
N THR A 317 1.58 -6.69 9.80
CA THR A 317 0.50 -6.94 8.83
C THR A 317 0.81 -6.42 7.43
N ALA A 318 1.61 -5.35 7.27
CA ALA A 318 1.91 -4.78 5.95
C ALA A 318 3.06 -5.49 5.24
N ILE A 319 4.05 -6.00 5.97
CA ILE A 319 5.24 -6.60 5.37
C ILE A 319 5.34 -8.06 5.74
N CYS A 320 5.42 -8.40 7.04
CA CYS A 320 5.66 -9.77 7.46
C CYS A 320 4.55 -10.72 7.01
N LYS A 321 3.28 -10.48 7.32
CA LYS A 321 2.17 -11.34 6.84
C LYS A 321 2.04 -11.45 5.32
N ASN A 322 2.42 -10.40 4.58
CA ASN A 322 2.44 -10.49 3.12
C ASN A 322 3.58 -11.40 2.65
N ILE A 323 4.78 -11.30 3.24
CA ILE A 323 5.90 -12.25 2.97
C ILE A 323 5.46 -13.69 3.21
N GLN A 324 4.76 -13.92 4.32
CA GLN A 324 4.33 -15.25 4.76
C GLN A 324 3.44 -15.94 3.75
N HIS A 325 2.44 -15.20 3.24
CA HIS A 325 1.51 -15.72 2.24
C HIS A 325 2.25 -16.10 0.96
N SER A 326 3.12 -15.21 0.47
CA SER A 326 3.88 -15.41 -0.76
C SER A 326 4.78 -16.64 -0.73
N LEU A 327 5.51 -16.83 0.38
CA LEU A 327 6.44 -17.95 0.52
C LEU A 327 5.73 -19.30 0.73
N ALA A 328 4.48 -19.27 1.22
CA ALA A 328 3.68 -20.48 1.42
C ALA A 328 3.06 -21.01 0.11
N CYS A 329 2.70 -20.10 -0.82
CA CYS A 329 2.07 -20.46 -2.09
C CYS A 329 3.05 -20.80 -3.23
N TYR A 330 4.37 -20.79 -2.98
CA TYR A 330 5.38 -21.13 -3.98
C TYR A 330 5.83 -22.59 -3.83
N GLU A 331 5.36 -23.48 -4.71
CA GLU A 331 5.60 -24.94 -4.65
C GLU A 331 7.04 -25.34 -5.04
N GLU A 332 7.65 -24.64 -6.00
CA GLU A 332 9.00 -24.96 -6.53
C GLU A 332 10.16 -24.51 -5.60
N GLY A 333 9.91 -23.64 -4.62
CA GLY A 333 10.74 -23.40 -3.44
C GLY A 333 12.25 -23.18 -3.66
N THR A 334 12.73 -22.84 -4.86
CA THR A 334 14.16 -22.66 -5.17
C THR A 334 14.62 -21.24 -4.86
N HIS A 335 13.82 -20.24 -5.24
CA HIS A 335 14.01 -18.84 -4.90
C HIS A 335 13.47 -18.53 -3.50
N PHE A 336 14.19 -17.65 -2.78
CA PHE A 336 13.85 -17.19 -1.43
C PHE A 336 13.84 -18.26 -0.30
N ARG A 337 14.66 -19.31 -0.42
CA ARG A 337 14.79 -20.38 0.59
C ARG A 337 15.24 -19.86 1.97
N ASN A 338 16.12 -18.88 2.01
CA ASN A 338 16.65 -18.38 3.27
C ASN A 338 15.61 -17.50 4.00
N LEU A 339 14.79 -16.75 3.28
CA LEU A 339 13.65 -16.01 3.82
C LEU A 339 12.61 -16.95 4.40
N LYS A 340 12.33 -18.08 3.72
CA LYS A 340 11.44 -19.11 4.23
C LYS A 340 11.96 -19.69 5.54
N ARG A 341 13.26 -20.01 5.61
CA ARG A 341 13.89 -20.47 6.87
C ARG A 341 13.79 -19.44 7.99
N LEU A 342 14.13 -18.19 7.71
CA LEU A 342 13.97 -17.09 8.68
C LEU A 342 12.52 -16.94 9.12
N TYR A 343 11.57 -17.12 8.22
CA TYR A 343 10.16 -17.05 8.55
C TYR A 343 9.73 -18.23 9.45
N ASP A 344 10.07 -19.46 9.07
CA ASP A 344 9.74 -20.66 9.82
C ASP A 344 10.34 -20.61 11.25
N ALA A 345 11.51 -19.98 11.41
CA ALA A 345 12.15 -19.70 12.70
C ALA A 345 11.59 -18.45 13.44
N HIS A 346 10.65 -17.72 12.84
CA HIS A 346 10.08 -16.48 13.37
C HIS A 346 11.15 -15.40 13.62
N GLU A 347 12.10 -15.28 12.68
CA GLU A 347 13.26 -14.37 12.75
C GLU A 347 13.25 -13.33 11.62
N LEU A 348 12.40 -13.50 10.60
CA LEU A 348 12.26 -12.55 9.50
C LEU A 348 11.85 -11.15 9.97
N THR A 349 10.89 -11.06 10.90
CA THR A 349 10.43 -9.76 11.46
C THR A 349 11.58 -9.04 12.18
N ASN A 350 12.37 -9.75 12.99
CA ASN A 350 13.58 -9.22 13.61
C ASN A 350 14.51 -8.62 12.57
N VAL A 351 14.84 -9.37 11.51
CA VAL A 351 15.79 -8.91 10.49
C VAL A 351 15.30 -7.65 9.79
N ILE A 352 14.04 -7.65 9.34
CA ILE A 352 13.44 -6.48 8.67
C ILE A 352 13.42 -5.26 9.60
N ASN A 353 13.04 -5.41 10.87
CA ASN A 353 12.99 -4.30 11.81
C ASN A 353 14.36 -3.75 12.20
N ARG A 354 15.37 -4.61 12.34
CA ARG A 354 16.77 -4.17 12.55
C ARG A 354 17.27 -3.34 11.37
N ILE A 355 16.93 -3.75 10.15
CA ILE A 355 17.30 -3.03 8.93
C ILE A 355 16.61 -1.66 8.85
N ILE A 356 15.29 -1.59 9.13
CA ILE A 356 14.56 -0.31 9.11
C ILE A 356 15.11 0.64 10.20
N GLN A 357 15.44 0.13 11.39
CA GLN A 357 16.06 0.94 12.44
C GLN A 357 17.39 1.55 12.00
N ASP A 358 18.19 0.80 11.24
CA ASP A 358 19.52 1.20 10.78
C ASP A 358 19.52 1.76 9.34
N MET A 359 18.45 2.46 8.95
CA MET A 359 18.21 3.03 7.60
C MET A 359 19.34 3.87 6.98
N ASN A 360 20.37 4.23 7.76
CA ASN A 360 21.51 5.02 7.30
C ASN A 360 22.76 4.17 6.98
N HIS A 361 22.75 2.88 7.26
CA HIS A 361 23.90 1.99 7.02
C HIS A 361 23.60 1.01 5.89
N ASP A 362 24.65 0.57 5.20
CA ASP A 362 24.58 -0.58 4.33
C ASP A 362 23.87 -1.73 5.05
N PHE A 363 22.91 -2.37 4.39
CA PHE A 363 22.35 -3.65 4.78
C PHE A 363 23.49 -4.66 4.93
N THR A 364 24.04 -4.76 6.14
CA THR A 364 25.16 -5.61 6.50
C THR A 364 24.77 -6.56 7.60
N LYS A 365 25.51 -7.66 7.72
CA LYS A 365 25.30 -8.63 8.80
C LYS A 365 25.48 -8.00 10.16
N GLU A 366 26.41 -7.06 10.27
CA GLU A 366 26.72 -6.38 11.53
C GLU A 366 25.50 -5.66 12.09
N VAL A 367 24.63 -5.08 11.24
CA VAL A 367 23.36 -4.48 11.68
C VAL A 367 22.48 -5.51 12.41
N ILE A 368 22.46 -6.74 11.91
CA ILE A 368 21.61 -7.81 12.45
C ILE A 368 22.24 -8.45 13.70
N LEU A 369 23.56 -8.66 13.71
CA LEU A 369 24.25 -9.46 14.71
C LEU A 369 24.77 -8.67 15.93
N LYS A 370 24.95 -7.35 15.81
CA LYS A 370 25.41 -6.52 16.93
C LYS A 370 24.32 -6.37 17.99
N GLU A 371 24.72 -6.04 19.22
CA GLU A 371 23.78 -5.70 20.30
C GLU A 371 22.84 -4.56 19.85
N PHE A 372 21.54 -4.75 20.10
CA PHE A 372 20.55 -3.74 19.73
C PHE A 372 20.71 -2.47 20.56
N VAL A 373 21.01 -1.37 19.88
CA VAL A 373 21.07 -0.02 20.46
C VAL A 373 20.23 0.94 19.62
N THR A 374 19.49 1.81 20.29
CA THR A 374 18.79 2.91 19.61
C THR A 374 19.77 4.05 19.36
N ARG A 375 20.03 4.32 18.08
CA ARG A 375 20.83 5.47 17.67
C ARG A 375 20.11 6.77 17.99
N ASP A 376 18.78 6.78 17.89
CA ASP A 376 17.93 7.94 18.13
C ASP A 376 18.15 8.55 19.53
N ILE A 377 18.23 7.72 20.58
CA ILE A 377 18.57 8.22 21.93
C ILE A 377 19.97 8.84 21.93
N ARG A 378 20.96 8.11 21.39
CA ARG A 378 22.37 8.53 21.45
C ARG A 378 22.63 9.82 20.67
N SER A 379 22.07 9.92 19.45
CA SER A 379 22.21 11.10 18.61
C SER A 379 21.53 12.29 19.25
N SER A 380 20.30 12.14 19.74
CA SER A 380 19.59 13.25 20.37
C SER A 380 20.25 13.68 21.67
N ALA A 381 20.76 12.76 22.50
CA ALA A 381 21.54 13.10 23.68
C ALA A 381 22.80 13.94 23.34
N GLN A 382 23.56 13.51 22.33
CA GLN A 382 24.73 14.26 21.85
C GLN A 382 24.34 15.67 21.33
N MET A 383 23.26 15.78 20.57
CA MET A 383 22.80 17.06 20.01
C MET A 383 22.25 18.00 21.08
N LEU A 384 21.50 17.50 22.06
CA LEU A 384 20.97 18.29 23.17
C LEU A 384 22.09 18.83 24.06
N ARG A 385 23.10 18.01 24.36
CA ARG A 385 24.23 18.44 25.20
C ARG A 385 25.10 19.51 24.52
N SER A 386 25.21 19.43 23.19
CA SER A 386 25.99 20.36 22.37
C SER A 386 25.17 21.51 21.76
N ALA A 387 23.88 21.63 22.12
CA ALA A 387 23.01 22.68 21.60
C ALA A 387 23.58 24.08 21.90
N ARG A 388 23.65 24.94 20.88
CA ARG A 388 24.23 26.29 21.01
C ARG A 388 23.40 27.19 21.93
N GLU A 389 22.09 27.15 21.73
CA GLU A 389 21.07 27.84 22.51
C GLU A 389 20.94 27.23 23.91
N PRO A 390 21.21 27.99 24.99
CA PRO A 390 21.13 27.49 26.37
C PRO A 390 19.76 26.89 26.71
N GLU A 391 18.69 27.45 26.17
CA GLU A 391 17.32 26.99 26.33
C GLU A 391 17.04 25.64 25.64
N LYS A 392 17.81 25.28 24.61
CA LYS A 392 17.72 23.97 23.94
C LYS A 392 18.75 22.96 24.49
N ARG A 393 19.54 23.34 25.50
CA ARG A 393 20.61 22.50 26.07
C ARG A 393 20.14 21.73 27.31
N THR A 394 20.42 20.43 27.33
CA THR A 394 20.21 19.52 28.47
C THR A 394 21.08 18.27 28.33
N ASP A 395 21.49 17.68 29.45
CA ASP A 395 22.18 16.39 29.58
C ASP A 395 21.29 15.32 30.25
N ALA A 396 20.00 15.60 30.47
CA ALA A 396 19.09 14.69 31.18
C ALA A 396 18.99 13.29 30.53
N LEU A 397 19.13 13.17 29.20
CA LEU A 397 19.15 11.86 28.53
C LEU A 397 20.38 11.01 28.87
N ASP A 398 21.45 11.62 29.34
CA ASP A 398 22.70 10.92 29.67
C ASP A 398 22.67 10.30 31.07
N GLU A 399 21.80 10.82 31.93
CA GLU A 399 21.63 10.36 33.32
C GLU A 399 20.54 9.29 33.46
N ILE A 400 19.61 9.22 32.51
CA ILE A 400 18.46 8.30 32.55
C ILE A 400 18.88 6.89 32.16
N ASP A 401 18.49 5.90 32.97
CA ASP A 401 18.60 4.51 32.58
C ASP A 401 17.54 4.15 31.53
N THR A 402 18.02 3.90 30.31
CA THR A 402 17.20 3.55 29.15
C THR A 402 17.10 2.04 28.92
N SER A 403 17.70 1.21 29.78
CA SER A 403 17.73 -0.26 29.62
C SER A 403 16.33 -0.87 29.52
N ASP A 404 15.42 -0.45 30.40
CA ASP A 404 14.02 -0.91 30.39
C ASP A 404 13.23 -0.41 29.16
N VAL A 405 13.56 0.79 28.67
CA VAL A 405 12.97 1.35 27.44
C VAL A 405 13.41 0.53 26.24
N ILE A 406 14.71 0.24 26.13
CA ILE A 406 15.29 -0.57 25.05
C ILE A 406 14.68 -1.97 25.07
N LYS A 407 14.58 -2.61 26.24
CA LYS A 407 13.98 -3.93 26.40
C LYS A 407 12.53 -3.97 25.93
N LYS A 408 11.71 -2.98 26.28
CA LYS A 408 10.32 -2.87 25.83
C LYS A 408 10.24 -2.63 24.32
N LEU A 409 11.10 -1.77 23.79
CA LEU A 409 11.15 -1.48 22.36
C LEU A 409 11.50 -2.73 21.54
N LYS A 410 12.46 -3.53 22.01
CA LYS A 410 12.76 -4.83 21.40
C LYS A 410 11.53 -5.73 21.33
N GLY A 411 10.73 -5.76 22.40
CA GLY A 411 9.48 -6.54 22.44
C GLY A 411 8.42 -6.05 21.45
N ILE A 412 8.28 -4.73 21.26
CA ILE A 412 7.33 -4.14 20.29
C ILE A 412 7.77 -4.45 18.85
N LEU A 413 9.07 -4.34 18.58
CA LEU A 413 9.67 -4.49 17.26
C LEU A 413 10.10 -5.93 16.95
N ASP A 414 9.82 -6.90 17.83
CA ASP A 414 10.23 -8.30 17.72
C ASP A 414 11.74 -8.45 17.41
N ILE A 415 12.58 -7.66 18.10
CA ILE A 415 14.03 -7.67 17.94
C ILE A 415 14.65 -8.72 18.84
N LYS A 416 15.46 -9.60 18.25
CA LYS A 416 16.23 -10.66 18.88
C LYS A 416 17.71 -10.29 18.90
N GLU A 417 18.43 -10.56 19.99
CA GLU A 417 19.89 -10.56 19.98
C GLU A 417 20.45 -11.79 19.27
N ASN A 418 21.74 -11.74 18.96
CA ASN A 418 22.45 -12.82 18.29
C ASN A 418 22.31 -14.16 19.03
N GLU A 419 22.33 -14.16 20.37
CA GLU A 419 22.17 -15.37 21.19
C GLU A 419 20.75 -15.95 21.13
N GLU A 420 19.76 -15.15 20.70
CA GLU A 420 18.35 -15.53 20.57
C GLU A 420 18.02 -16.01 19.14
N LEU A 421 18.97 -15.92 18.19
CA LEU A 421 18.82 -16.38 16.81
C LEU A 421 19.13 -17.88 16.69
N SER A 422 18.29 -18.57 15.94
CA SER A 422 18.44 -19.98 15.58
C SER A 422 18.92 -20.17 14.13
N GLU A 423 18.63 -19.23 13.24
CA GLU A 423 19.10 -19.26 11.85
C GLU A 423 20.39 -18.44 11.66
N ILE A 424 21.27 -18.93 10.78
CA ILE A 424 22.53 -18.27 10.48
C ILE A 424 22.29 -17.13 9.48
N ILE A 425 22.62 -15.91 9.89
CA ILE A 425 22.57 -14.72 9.02
C ILE A 425 23.81 -14.69 8.11
N SER A 426 23.67 -15.22 6.90
CA SER A 426 24.71 -15.24 5.85
C SER A 426 24.60 -14.04 4.88
N GLU A 427 25.60 -13.82 4.00
CA GLU A 427 25.46 -12.76 2.97
C GLU A 427 24.36 -13.12 1.97
N ALA A 428 24.19 -14.42 1.69
CA ALA A 428 23.13 -14.90 0.81
C ALA A 428 21.74 -14.54 1.36
N VAL A 429 21.55 -14.65 2.69
CA VAL A 429 20.32 -14.23 3.37
C VAL A 429 20.06 -12.73 3.14
N LEU A 430 21.08 -11.89 3.29
CA LEU A 430 20.95 -10.45 3.10
C LEU A 430 20.66 -10.06 1.66
N THR A 431 21.35 -10.66 0.70
CA THR A 431 21.08 -10.46 -0.74
C THR A 431 19.64 -10.82 -1.06
N GLU A 432 19.16 -11.92 -0.52
CA GLU A 432 17.81 -12.41 -0.72
C GLU A 432 16.75 -11.47 -0.08
N ILE A 433 17.01 -10.91 1.10
CA ILE A 433 16.17 -9.85 1.69
C ILE A 433 16.16 -8.59 0.82
N LYS A 434 17.31 -8.17 0.27
CA LYS A 434 17.40 -7.00 -0.61
C LYS A 434 16.60 -7.21 -1.90
N GLU A 435 16.76 -8.36 -2.55
CA GLU A 435 16.00 -8.74 -3.74
C GLU A 435 14.50 -8.72 -3.46
N TYR A 436 14.11 -9.24 -2.29
CA TYR A 436 12.73 -9.24 -1.84
C TYR A 436 12.17 -7.82 -1.67
N LEU A 437 12.82 -6.98 -0.86
CA LEU A 437 12.35 -5.62 -0.61
C LEU A 437 12.35 -4.78 -1.89
N LYS A 438 13.28 -5.02 -2.81
CA LYS A 438 13.31 -4.37 -4.12
C LYS A 438 12.16 -4.83 -5.02
N ALA A 439 11.84 -6.12 -5.04
CA ALA A 439 10.69 -6.66 -5.77
C ALA A 439 9.36 -6.04 -5.29
N LEU A 440 9.30 -5.66 -4.01
CA LEU A 440 8.19 -4.92 -3.42
C LEU A 440 8.22 -3.40 -3.62
N ASP A 441 9.22 -2.84 -4.31
CA ASP A 441 9.47 -1.40 -4.41
C ASP A 441 9.47 -0.73 -3.02
N LEU A 442 9.92 -1.47 -1.99
CA LEU A 442 10.03 -0.99 -0.62
C LEU A 442 11.35 -0.30 -0.35
N ILE A 443 12.38 -0.66 -1.13
CA ILE A 443 13.69 -0.03 -1.06
C ILE A 443 14.16 0.43 -2.44
N GLU A 444 14.88 1.55 -2.44
CA GLU A 444 15.58 2.11 -3.57
C GLU A 444 17.00 2.48 -3.16
N TYR A 445 17.88 2.67 -4.14
CA TYR A 445 19.28 3.00 -3.88
C TYR A 445 19.62 4.37 -4.47
N ILE A 446 20.22 5.23 -3.65
CA ILE A 446 20.84 6.48 -4.08
C ILE A 446 22.34 6.31 -4.01
N LYS A 447 23.03 6.72 -5.07
CA LYS A 447 24.49 6.63 -5.10
C LYS A 447 25.08 7.63 -4.10
N ILE A 448 26.11 7.20 -3.38
CA ILE A 448 26.99 8.08 -2.62
C ILE A 448 28.30 8.15 -3.40
N GLU A 449 28.65 9.34 -3.88
CA GLU A 449 29.95 9.58 -4.50
C GLU A 449 30.91 10.10 -3.43
N SER A 450 32.14 9.62 -3.46
CA SER A 450 33.18 10.02 -2.53
C SER A 450 34.43 10.39 -3.30
N ASN A 451 35.15 11.39 -2.77
CA ASN A 451 36.45 11.80 -3.28
C ASN A 451 37.61 10.99 -2.70
N ALA A 452 37.34 10.10 -1.73
CA ALA A 452 38.36 9.27 -1.10
C ALA A 452 38.84 8.17 -2.06
N ALA A 453 40.14 8.15 -2.35
CA ALA A 453 40.74 7.15 -3.24
C ALA A 453 40.49 5.73 -2.70
N GLY A 454 39.84 4.87 -3.50
CA GLY A 454 39.62 3.45 -3.18
C GLY A 454 38.28 3.14 -2.51
N THR A 455 37.37 4.10 -2.34
CA THR A 455 35.98 3.78 -2.00
C THR A 455 35.32 3.10 -3.21
N GLY A 456 34.84 1.86 -3.04
CA GLY A 456 33.99 1.20 -4.03
C GLY A 456 32.66 1.96 -4.23
N ASP A 457 31.75 1.37 -5.00
CA ASP A 457 30.41 1.94 -5.17
C ASP A 457 29.66 1.94 -3.83
N LEU A 458 29.53 3.12 -3.21
CA LEU A 458 28.77 3.34 -1.98
C LEU A 458 27.32 3.69 -2.34
N TRP A 459 26.37 3.12 -1.61
CA TRP A 459 24.95 3.32 -1.85
C TRP A 459 24.20 3.57 -0.55
N ARG A 460 23.33 4.57 -0.57
CA ARG A 460 22.34 4.81 0.47
C ARG A 460 21.08 4.01 0.13
N THR A 461 20.61 3.17 1.05
CA THR A 461 19.34 2.46 0.87
C THR A 461 18.21 3.31 1.43
N ILE A 462 17.23 3.65 0.59
CA ILE A 462 16.07 4.46 0.96
C ILE A 462 14.84 3.58 1.02
N PHE A 463 14.07 3.68 2.09
CA PHE A 463 12.75 3.06 2.17
C PHE A 463 11.69 3.96 1.56
N THR A 464 10.90 3.41 0.63
CA THR A 464 9.86 4.16 -0.10
C THR A 464 8.61 4.44 0.75
N GLN A 465 8.50 3.81 1.91
CA GLN A 465 7.42 4.01 2.88
C GLN A 465 7.95 4.68 4.15
N PRO A 466 7.94 6.03 4.23
CA PRO A 466 8.51 6.74 5.36
C PRO A 466 7.85 6.36 6.70
N GLY A 467 6.52 6.14 6.69
CA GLY A 467 5.77 5.84 7.91
C GLY A 467 6.36 4.69 8.74
N MET A 468 6.97 3.68 8.12
CA MET A 468 7.56 2.54 8.81
C MET A 468 8.63 2.94 9.83
N ARG A 469 9.56 3.81 9.44
CA ARG A 469 10.65 4.25 10.33
C ARG A 469 10.16 5.24 11.37
N TYR A 470 9.26 6.12 10.96
CA TYR A 470 8.68 7.09 11.88
C TYR A 470 7.91 6.41 13.02
N CYS A 471 7.19 5.32 12.74
CA CYS A 471 6.52 4.51 13.77
C CYS A 471 7.49 4.02 14.85
N GLN A 472 8.67 3.53 14.44
CA GLN A 472 9.65 3.02 15.39
C GLN A 472 10.20 4.13 16.30
N ALA A 473 10.38 5.34 15.77
CA ALA A 473 10.77 6.51 16.54
C ALA A 473 9.66 6.96 17.50
N GLN A 474 8.40 6.92 17.06
CA GLN A 474 7.25 7.21 17.93
C GLN A 474 7.11 6.21 19.07
N ALA A 475 7.27 4.91 18.80
CA ALA A 475 7.26 3.87 19.82
C ALA A 475 8.36 4.09 20.86
N LEU A 476 9.56 4.50 20.42
CA LEU A 476 10.65 4.87 21.31
C LEU A 476 10.27 6.06 22.21
N VAL A 477 9.78 7.17 21.64
CA VAL A 477 9.37 8.35 22.43
C VAL A 477 8.26 8.00 23.42
N TYR A 478 7.27 7.22 22.99
CA TYR A 478 6.19 6.75 23.85
C TYR A 478 6.69 5.96 25.06
N LEU A 479 7.65 5.05 24.85
CA LEU A 479 8.26 4.28 25.93
C LEU A 479 9.12 5.14 26.86
N ILE A 480 9.89 6.09 26.30
CA ILE A 480 10.68 7.05 27.09
C ILE A 480 9.77 7.89 27.99
N MET A 481 8.65 8.41 27.48
CA MET A 481 7.70 9.21 28.27
C MET A 481 7.09 8.46 29.45
N ARG A 482 7.14 7.12 29.44
CA ARG A 482 6.63 6.26 30.51
C ARG A 482 7.71 5.76 31.47
N ASN A 483 8.98 6.03 31.21
CA ASN A 483 10.07 5.76 32.13
C ASN A 483 9.93 6.64 33.39
N GLU A 484 10.13 6.07 34.58
CA GLU A 484 9.90 6.77 35.84
C GLU A 484 10.89 7.92 36.09
N GLU A 485 12.16 7.75 35.70
CA GLU A 485 13.16 8.82 35.78
C GLU A 485 12.84 9.94 34.80
N PHE A 486 12.40 9.59 33.59
CA PHE A 486 11.95 10.57 32.59
C PHE A 486 10.71 11.34 33.05
N LYS A 487 9.77 10.69 33.76
CA LYS A 487 8.59 11.36 34.34
C LYS A 487 8.95 12.41 35.39
N ALA A 488 10.09 12.25 36.07
CA ALA A 488 10.57 13.18 37.08
C ALA A 488 11.18 14.47 36.49
N LEU A 489 11.51 14.48 35.19
CA LEU A 489 12.00 15.68 34.49
C LEU A 489 10.95 16.80 34.44
N SER A 490 11.41 18.02 34.19
CA SER A 490 10.49 19.13 33.91
C SER A 490 9.73 18.92 32.60
N GLU A 491 8.50 19.45 32.51
CA GLU A 491 7.72 19.39 31.25
C GLU A 491 8.47 19.98 30.05
N ARG A 492 9.30 21.01 30.31
CA ARG A 492 10.19 21.61 29.31
C ARG A 492 11.20 20.60 28.77
N GLU A 493 11.88 19.86 29.65
CA GLU A 493 12.87 18.85 29.25
C GLU A 493 12.23 17.66 28.54
N LYS A 494 11.06 17.21 29.03
CA LYS A 494 10.29 16.15 28.37
C LYS A 494 9.96 16.52 26.92
N LEU A 495 9.44 17.73 26.71
CA LEU A 495 9.11 18.24 25.38
C LEU A 495 10.35 18.40 24.50
N LEU A 496 11.44 18.94 25.06
CA LEU A 496 12.69 19.16 24.34
C LEU A 496 13.30 17.83 23.85
N ILE A 497 13.37 16.83 24.73
CA ILE A 497 13.92 15.51 24.41
C ILE A 497 13.04 14.77 23.39
N SER A 498 11.73 14.69 23.65
CA SER A 498 10.80 13.97 22.79
C SER A 498 10.72 14.58 21.39
N SER A 499 10.69 15.92 21.30
CA SER A 499 10.70 16.63 20.01
C SER A 499 12.01 16.39 19.27
N LYS A 500 13.16 16.46 19.96
CA LYS A 500 14.47 16.29 19.32
C LYS A 500 14.65 14.90 18.71
N ILE A 501 14.22 13.85 19.39
CA ILE A 501 14.24 12.47 18.86
C ILE A 501 13.45 12.38 17.54
N LEU A 502 12.24 12.96 17.50
CA LEU A 502 11.40 12.91 16.30
C LEU A 502 11.92 13.83 15.19
N GLU A 503 12.45 15.01 15.53
CA GLU A 503 13.05 15.96 14.59
C GLU A 503 14.27 15.35 13.88
N ASP A 504 15.15 14.67 14.61
CA ASP A 504 16.34 14.02 14.04
C ASP A 504 15.94 12.94 13.02
N VAL A 505 14.94 12.12 13.37
CA VAL A 505 14.40 11.09 12.47
C VAL A 505 13.71 11.72 11.25
N ARG A 506 12.90 12.77 11.44
CA ARG A 506 12.26 13.49 10.33
C ARG A 506 13.27 14.15 9.40
N GLY A 507 14.37 14.69 9.94
CA GLY A 507 15.46 15.26 9.16
C GLY A 507 16.06 14.27 8.17
N ILE A 508 16.40 13.07 8.66
CA ILE A 508 16.93 11.98 7.84
C ILE A 508 15.89 11.56 6.78
N MET A 509 14.64 11.38 7.19
CA MET A 509 13.59 10.94 6.28
C MET A 509 13.26 12.00 5.21
N LEU A 510 13.33 13.28 5.54
CA LEU A 510 13.15 14.37 4.58
C LEU A 510 14.24 14.32 3.50
N GLU A 511 15.50 14.13 3.91
CA GLU A 511 16.62 13.96 2.98
C GLU A 511 16.36 12.77 2.03
N ASP A 512 15.96 11.63 2.59
CA ASP A 512 15.64 10.42 1.82
C ASP A 512 14.50 10.65 0.82
N ILE A 513 13.41 11.31 1.25
CA ILE A 513 12.27 11.64 0.39
C ILE A 513 12.74 12.54 -0.75
N VAL A 514 13.43 13.64 -0.46
CA VAL A 514 13.90 14.58 -1.49
C VAL A 514 14.81 13.88 -2.51
N LEU A 515 15.78 13.09 -2.06
CA LEU A 515 16.67 12.34 -2.95
C LEU A 515 15.89 11.36 -3.85
N LEU A 516 14.99 10.57 -3.26
CA LEU A 516 14.20 9.57 -3.96
C LEU A 516 13.27 10.20 -5.00
N GLU A 517 12.48 11.20 -4.60
CA GLU A 517 11.48 11.82 -5.49
C GLU A 517 12.17 12.57 -6.61
N THR A 518 13.27 13.27 -6.32
CA THR A 518 14.09 13.93 -7.35
C THR A 518 14.67 12.91 -8.33
N GLN A 519 15.24 11.79 -7.86
CA GLN A 519 15.77 10.75 -8.74
C GLN A 519 14.68 10.13 -9.63
N LYS A 520 13.47 9.89 -9.10
CA LYS A 520 12.36 9.29 -9.86
C LYS A 520 11.69 10.28 -10.83
N ALA A 521 11.67 11.58 -10.51
CA ALA A 521 11.10 12.61 -11.36
C ALA A 521 12.01 13.00 -12.52
N LEU A 522 13.33 12.99 -12.31
CA LEU A 522 14.29 13.39 -13.33
C LEU A 522 14.55 12.27 -14.36
N GLY A 523 14.76 12.69 -15.62
CA GLY A 523 15.07 11.78 -16.71
C GLY A 523 16.47 11.16 -16.61
N LYS A 524 16.72 10.12 -17.41
CA LYS A 524 17.98 9.34 -17.40
C LYS A 524 19.26 10.15 -17.62
N ASN A 525 19.15 11.37 -18.16
CA ASN A 525 20.28 12.24 -18.48
C ASN A 525 20.78 13.04 -17.26
N LYS A 526 19.96 13.11 -16.19
CA LYS A 526 20.32 13.73 -14.92
C LYS A 526 20.61 12.67 -13.87
N ARG A 527 21.75 12.79 -13.21
CA ARG A 527 22.18 11.91 -12.12
C ARG A 527 21.96 12.61 -10.78
N VAL A 528 21.26 11.95 -9.87
CA VAL A 528 21.03 12.42 -8.51
C VAL A 528 21.86 11.55 -7.56
N PHE A 529 22.67 12.17 -6.71
CA PHE A 529 23.53 11.46 -5.76
C PHE A 529 23.88 12.33 -4.56
N LYS A 530 24.30 11.69 -3.47
CA LYS A 530 24.91 12.36 -2.31
C LYS A 530 26.42 12.44 -2.52
N LEU A 531 27.06 13.55 -2.17
CA LEU A 531 28.50 13.73 -2.36
C LEU A 531 29.23 13.89 -1.02
N GLN A 532 30.07 12.92 -0.69
CA GLN A 532 30.84 12.86 0.55
C GLN A 532 32.28 13.32 0.33
N PHE A 533 32.80 14.09 1.29
CA PHE A 533 34.20 14.51 1.35
C PHE A 533 34.84 13.96 2.63
N ASP A 534 36.17 14.04 2.73
CA ASP A 534 36.91 13.73 3.98
C ASP A 534 36.33 14.46 5.21
N VAL A 535 35.82 15.70 5.01
CA VAL A 535 35.17 16.49 6.06
C VAL A 535 33.89 17.13 5.51
N GLY A 536 32.77 16.51 5.87
CA GLY A 536 31.42 16.96 5.51
C GLY A 536 30.94 16.40 4.17
N GLU A 537 29.75 16.84 3.78
CA GLU A 537 29.04 16.33 2.62
C GLU A 537 28.23 17.44 1.95
N ILE A 538 27.70 17.13 0.77
CA ILE A 538 26.60 17.85 0.12
C ILE A 538 25.46 16.84 0.02
N ASP A 539 24.32 17.17 0.63
CA ASP A 539 23.18 16.26 0.81
C ASP A 539 22.65 15.73 -0.54
N MET A 540 22.55 16.61 -1.55
CA MET A 540 22.12 16.22 -2.89
C MET A 540 22.85 17.03 -3.99
N VAL A 541 23.32 16.31 -5.00
CA VAL A 541 23.86 16.83 -6.25
C VAL A 541 23.02 16.31 -7.40
N ILE A 542 22.55 17.23 -8.25
CA ILE A 542 21.92 16.90 -9.54
C ILE A 542 22.92 17.26 -10.63
N TYR A 543 23.44 16.27 -11.35
CA TYR A 543 24.39 16.46 -12.45
C TYR A 543 23.73 16.16 -13.79
N ASP A 544 23.70 17.15 -14.67
CA ASP A 544 23.24 17.01 -16.05
C ASP A 544 24.42 16.72 -16.98
N GLN A 545 24.41 15.52 -17.57
CA GLN A 545 25.48 15.07 -18.45
C GLN A 545 25.46 15.74 -19.83
N GLU A 546 24.33 16.31 -20.25
CA GLU A 546 24.22 16.94 -21.57
C GLU A 546 24.81 18.35 -21.58
N THR A 547 24.57 19.11 -20.51
CA THR A 547 25.07 20.48 -20.34
C THR A 547 26.39 20.56 -19.61
N ASP A 548 26.88 19.45 -19.03
CA ASP A 548 28.05 19.41 -18.15
C ASP A 548 27.92 20.44 -17.03
N SER A 549 26.79 20.36 -16.32
CA SER A 549 26.48 21.28 -15.22
C SER A 549 25.78 20.58 -14.07
N CYS A 550 25.87 21.19 -12.88
CA CYS A 550 25.30 20.64 -11.67
C CYS A 550 24.59 21.66 -10.78
N GLU A 551 23.67 21.15 -9.98
CA GLU A 551 22.94 21.85 -8.94
C GLU A 551 23.24 21.21 -7.58
N LEU A 552 23.49 22.03 -6.56
CA LEU A 552 23.89 21.60 -5.22
C LEU A 552 22.84 21.98 -4.19
N TYR A 553 22.48 21.02 -3.35
CA TYR A 553 21.43 21.18 -2.36
C TYR A 553 21.85 20.73 -0.97
N GLU A 554 21.48 21.53 0.03
CA GLU A 554 21.46 21.17 1.44
C GLU A 554 20.01 21.01 1.88
N ILE A 555 19.68 19.94 2.60
CA ILE A 555 18.31 19.61 2.98
C ILE A 555 18.19 19.73 4.50
N LYS A 556 17.21 20.51 4.97
CA LYS A 556 17.04 20.81 6.40
C LYS A 556 15.56 20.75 6.78
N HIS A 557 15.22 19.94 7.78
CA HIS A 557 13.84 19.86 8.26
C HIS A 557 13.37 21.12 9.00
N SER A 558 14.29 21.91 9.56
CA SER A 558 13.95 23.16 10.25
C SER A 558 13.28 24.17 9.32
N SER A 559 12.33 24.94 9.85
CA SER A 559 11.77 26.12 9.21
C SER A 559 12.61 27.39 9.45
N GLU A 560 13.60 27.32 10.35
CA GLU A 560 14.47 28.45 10.67
C GLU A 560 15.66 28.52 9.72
N ARG A 561 15.98 29.73 9.30
CA ARG A 561 17.21 30.02 8.55
C ARG A 561 18.38 30.18 9.49
N ALA A 562 19.51 29.61 9.11
CA ALA A 562 20.77 29.85 9.79
C ALA A 562 21.95 29.79 8.81
N ASP A 563 22.93 30.67 8.98
CA ASP A 563 24.10 30.78 8.09
C ASP A 563 24.89 29.46 7.99
N ASN A 564 24.87 28.65 9.04
CA ASN A 564 25.53 27.35 9.07
C ASN A 564 24.94 26.35 8.06
N GLN A 565 23.69 26.53 7.63
CA GLN A 565 23.06 25.68 6.61
C GLN A 565 23.75 25.84 5.25
N TRP A 566 24.41 26.98 5.00
CA TRP A 566 25.17 27.23 3.77
C TRP A 566 26.66 26.87 3.87
N LYS A 567 27.12 26.38 5.03
CA LYS A 567 28.55 26.16 5.30
C LYS A 567 29.24 25.32 4.22
N HIS A 568 28.60 24.25 3.75
CA HIS A 568 29.16 23.35 2.75
C HIS A 568 29.01 23.90 1.32
N LEU A 569 27.92 24.62 1.04
CA LEU A 569 27.65 25.29 -0.24
C LEU A 569 28.54 26.53 -0.51
N MET A 570 29.27 26.99 0.51
CA MET A 570 30.23 28.12 0.43
C MET A 570 31.70 27.67 0.57
N ASP A 571 31.96 26.38 0.74
CA ASP A 571 33.32 25.87 0.88
C ASP A 571 34.00 25.81 -0.50
N GLU A 572 34.74 26.86 -0.88
CA GLU A 572 35.35 26.97 -2.21
C GLU A 572 36.24 25.77 -2.57
N LYS A 573 36.87 25.09 -1.61
CA LYS A 573 37.64 23.88 -1.91
C LYS A 573 36.74 22.75 -2.42
N LYS A 574 35.57 22.58 -1.80
CA LYS A 574 34.56 21.61 -2.26
C LYS A 574 34.00 22.02 -3.60
N LEU A 575 33.69 23.31 -3.78
CA LEU A 575 33.12 23.84 -5.02
C LEU A 575 34.10 23.68 -6.20
N ASP A 576 35.39 23.95 -6.01
CA ASP A 576 36.41 23.75 -7.05
C ASP A 576 36.56 22.28 -7.43
N HIS A 577 36.50 21.37 -6.45
CA HIS A 577 36.49 19.94 -6.71
C HIS A 577 35.27 19.51 -7.52
N ILE A 578 34.08 19.97 -7.14
CA ILE A 578 32.82 19.70 -7.87
C ILE A 578 32.91 20.24 -9.29
N ARG A 579 33.38 21.48 -9.49
CA ARG A 579 33.55 22.10 -10.82
C ARG A 579 34.49 21.30 -11.73
N THR A 580 35.48 20.64 -11.15
CA THR A 580 36.46 19.84 -11.89
C THR A 580 35.86 18.52 -12.40
N ILE A 581 34.88 17.95 -11.70
CA ILE A 581 34.34 16.61 -11.98
C ILE A 581 32.96 16.66 -12.65
N TYR A 582 32.10 17.59 -12.24
CA TYR A 582 30.68 17.67 -12.61
C TYR A 582 30.32 19.00 -13.31
N GLY A 583 31.34 19.71 -13.80
CA GLY A 583 31.16 20.89 -14.63
C GLY A 583 30.61 22.12 -13.90
N MET A 584 29.90 22.99 -14.61
CA MET A 584 29.48 24.29 -14.09
C MET A 584 28.43 24.16 -12.97
N ILE A 585 28.64 24.81 -11.83
CA ILE A 585 27.63 24.89 -10.77
C ILE A 585 26.61 25.97 -11.14
N GLU A 586 25.42 25.56 -11.59
CA GLU A 586 24.34 26.47 -11.99
C GLU A 586 23.56 26.98 -10.79
N LYS A 587 23.36 26.12 -9.78
CA LYS A 587 22.51 26.41 -8.64
C LYS A 587 23.10 25.88 -7.34
N ARG A 588 22.91 26.66 -6.28
CA ARG A 588 23.15 26.27 -4.89
C ARG A 588 21.92 26.68 -4.10
N CYS A 589 21.35 25.79 -3.31
CA CYS A 589 20.08 26.05 -2.63
C CYS A 589 19.98 25.26 -1.32
N VAL A 590 19.33 25.84 -0.32
CA VAL A 590 18.90 25.11 0.87
C VAL A 590 17.41 24.77 0.70
N LEU A 591 17.07 23.48 0.71
CA LEU A 591 15.69 23.01 0.80
C LEU A 591 15.30 22.89 2.27
N TYR A 592 14.25 23.59 2.68
CA TYR A 592 13.85 23.64 4.08
C TYR A 592 12.35 23.82 4.30
N SER A 593 11.89 23.76 5.55
CA SER A 593 10.46 23.83 5.89
C SER A 593 9.94 25.28 6.09
N GLY A 594 10.72 26.30 5.72
CA GLY A 594 10.32 27.71 5.78
C GLY A 594 9.81 28.24 4.44
N GLU A 595 9.72 29.57 4.27
CA GLU A 595 9.22 30.21 3.06
C GLU A 595 10.26 30.28 1.93
N THR A 596 9.85 30.13 0.68
CA THR A 596 10.78 30.30 -0.46
C THR A 596 11.23 31.75 -0.60
N GLU A 597 12.54 31.98 -0.62
CA GLU A 597 13.13 33.31 -0.75
C GLU A 597 14.57 33.29 -1.29
N VAL A 598 14.96 34.39 -1.92
CA VAL A 598 16.35 34.66 -2.30
C VAL A 598 16.85 35.83 -1.48
N LEU A 599 17.90 35.62 -0.70
CA LEU A 599 18.51 36.66 0.13
C LEU A 599 19.22 37.70 -0.74
N SER A 600 19.48 38.88 -0.16
CA SER A 600 20.17 39.99 -0.85
C SER A 600 21.59 39.65 -1.31
N ASP A 601 22.21 38.64 -0.71
CA ASP A 601 23.55 38.14 -1.07
C ASP A 601 23.51 37.00 -2.10
N GLY A 602 22.32 36.66 -2.62
CA GLY A 602 22.11 35.64 -3.64
C GLY A 602 21.91 34.22 -3.10
N ARG A 603 21.91 34.00 -1.78
CA ARG A 603 21.59 32.69 -1.20
C ARG A 603 20.10 32.35 -1.38
N GLU A 604 19.83 31.21 -1.99
CA GLU A 604 18.47 30.70 -2.22
C GLU A 604 18.02 29.71 -1.12
N TYR A 605 16.90 30.02 -0.50
CA TYR A 605 16.16 29.14 0.38
C TYR A 605 14.85 28.77 -0.31
N ARG A 606 14.53 27.49 -0.38
CA ARG A 606 13.32 27.03 -1.05
C ARG A 606 12.53 26.10 -0.15
N ASN A 607 11.23 26.37 -0.04
CA ASN A 607 10.32 25.51 0.68
C ASN A 607 10.33 24.10 0.06
N VAL A 608 10.55 23.10 0.91
CA VAL A 608 10.72 21.71 0.47
C VAL A 608 9.40 21.09 -0.01
N GLU A 609 8.26 21.51 0.54
CA GLU A 609 6.93 21.06 0.10
C GLU A 609 6.58 21.61 -1.28
N GLU A 610 6.94 22.88 -1.57
CA GLU A 610 6.84 23.47 -2.91
C GLU A 610 7.74 22.73 -3.90
N TYR A 611 9.01 22.48 -3.52
CA TYR A 611 9.95 21.71 -4.33
C TYR A 611 9.38 20.31 -4.69
N LEU A 612 8.92 19.55 -3.70
CA LEU A 612 8.36 18.21 -3.89
C LEU A 612 7.02 18.22 -4.66
N SER A 613 6.24 19.31 -4.56
CA SER A 613 4.99 19.47 -5.32
C SER A 613 5.21 19.70 -6.82
N GLU A 614 6.41 20.15 -7.21
CA GLU A 614 6.77 20.40 -8.61
C GLU A 614 7.45 19.21 -9.30
N MET A 615 7.94 18.24 -8.53
CA MET A 615 8.48 16.96 -9.02
C MET A 615 7.35 16.04 -9.54
#